data_AF-A0A0H4WR75-F1
#
_entry.id   AF-A0A0H4WR75-F1
#
_cell.length_a   1.000
_cell.length_b   1.000
_cell.length_c   1.000
_cell.angle_alpha   90.00
_cell.angle_beta   90.00
_cell.angle_gamma   90.00
#
_symmetry.space_group_name_H-M   'P 1'
#
loop_
_entity.id
_entity.type
_entity.pdbx_description
1 polymer ?
#
loop_
_entity_poly.entity_id
_entity_poly.type
_entity_poly.pdbx_seq_one_letter_code
_entity_poly.pdbx_strand_id
1 'polypeptide(L)'
;MPTFPALLRMLVACAVLAGCAKSVDTRVAGSDDAAMDALSTRLEELRVRDTGADASCADRCTLATRTCELAEELCALVDRHADRADLPPRCTQGREQCSSARDGCARCAG
;
A
#
# COMPACT_ATOMS: atom_id res chain seq x y z
N MET A 1 -33.92 -47.40 21.99
CA MET A 1 -34.48 -46.06 21.70
C MET A 1 -33.69 -45.00 22.48
N PRO A 2 -32.54 -44.53 21.98
CA PRO A 2 -31.83 -43.40 22.57
C PRO A 2 -32.31 -42.06 22.00
N THR A 3 -33.01 -41.34 22.87
CA THR A 3 -33.19 -39.88 23.00
C THR A 3 -32.65 -38.96 21.88
N PHE A 4 -33.58 -38.27 21.21
CA PHE A 4 -33.40 -37.22 20.20
C PHE A 4 -32.64 -35.91 20.57
N PRO A 5 -32.41 -35.49 21.83
CA PRO A 5 -31.81 -34.19 22.12
C PRO A 5 -30.26 -34.18 22.04
N ALA A 6 -29.62 -35.33 21.88
CA ALA A 6 -28.16 -35.43 21.81
C ALA A 6 -27.60 -35.10 20.41
N LEU A 7 -28.29 -35.52 19.35
CA LEU A 7 -27.90 -35.24 17.97
C LEU A 7 -28.01 -33.75 17.61
N LEU A 8 -29.03 -33.07 18.15
CA LEU A 8 -29.23 -31.63 17.92
C LEU A 8 -28.10 -30.79 18.54
N ARG A 9 -27.60 -31.18 19.73
CA ARG A 9 -26.47 -30.49 20.39
C ARG A 9 -25.15 -30.65 19.63
N MET A 10 -24.93 -31.79 18.98
CA MET A 10 -23.71 -32.02 18.20
C MET A 10 -23.69 -31.20 16.90
N LEU A 11 -24.84 -30.99 16.26
CA LEU A 11 -24.95 -30.15 15.06
C LEU A 11 -24.78 -28.65 15.36
N VAL A 12 -25.27 -28.18 16.52
CA VAL A 12 -25.07 -26.78 16.94
C VAL A 12 -23.59 -26.50 17.28
N ALA A 13 -22.87 -27.48 17.84
CA ALA A 13 -21.44 -27.33 18.13
C ALA A 13 -20.57 -27.19 16.86
N CYS A 14 -20.93 -27.87 15.75
CA CYS A 14 -20.24 -27.69 14.47
C CYS A 14 -20.55 -26.35 13.79
N ALA A 15 -21.75 -25.78 14.00
CA ALA A 15 -22.11 -24.48 13.44
C ALA A 15 -21.39 -23.30 14.12
N VAL A 16 -20.96 -23.45 15.38
CA VAL A 16 -20.20 -22.41 16.11
C VAL A 16 -18.74 -22.34 15.64
N LEU A 17 -18.16 -23.44 15.13
CA LEU A 17 -16.81 -23.44 14.55
C LEU A 17 -16.75 -22.89 13.11
N ALA A 18 -17.88 -22.80 12.41
CA ALA A 18 -18.00 -22.12 11.11
C ALA A 18 -18.39 -20.63 11.24
N GLY A 19 -18.46 -20.11 12.48
CA GLY A 19 -18.96 -18.76 12.80
C GLY A 19 -17.90 -17.73 13.20
N CYS A 20 -16.61 -18.05 13.12
CA CYS A 20 -15.54 -17.06 13.14
C CYS A 20 -15.02 -16.87 11.72
N ALA A 21 -15.91 -16.43 10.83
CA ALA A 21 -15.54 -15.64 9.66
C ALA A 21 -15.02 -14.27 10.14
N LYS A 22 -13.93 -14.26 10.93
CA LYS A 22 -12.95 -13.21 10.75
C LYS A 22 -12.51 -13.47 9.33
N SER A 23 -12.89 -12.59 8.41
CA SER A 23 -12.15 -12.38 7.18
C SER A 23 -10.68 -12.18 7.60
N VAL A 24 -9.98 -13.30 7.73
CA VAL A 24 -8.55 -13.35 7.49
C VAL A 24 -8.53 -13.05 6.00
N ASP A 25 -8.41 -11.76 5.69
CA ASP A 25 -7.88 -11.31 4.43
C ASP A 25 -6.67 -12.23 4.23
N THR A 26 -6.82 -13.22 3.36
CA THR A 26 -5.70 -14.00 2.84
C THR A 26 -4.95 -13.08 1.89
N ARG A 27 -4.60 -11.89 2.38
CA ARG A 27 -3.57 -11.07 1.83
C ARG A 27 -2.30 -11.74 2.26
N VAL A 28 -1.92 -12.70 1.42
CA VAL A 28 -0.64 -13.40 1.43
C VAL A 28 0.41 -12.35 1.81
N ALA A 29 1.21 -12.57 2.85
CA ALA A 29 2.24 -11.59 3.24
C ALA A 29 3.12 -11.16 2.04
N GLY A 30 3.28 -12.04 1.05
CA GLY A 30 3.93 -11.73 -0.23
C GLY A 30 3.17 -10.82 -1.20
N SER A 31 1.86 -10.57 -1.05
CA SER A 31 1.13 -9.61 -1.90
C SER A 31 1.31 -8.17 -1.46
N ASP A 32 1.47 -7.91 -0.15
CA ASP A 32 1.80 -6.56 0.32
C ASP A 32 3.26 -6.21 0.00
N ASP A 33 4.20 -7.15 0.16
CA ASP A 33 5.59 -6.95 -0.26
C ASP A 33 5.67 -6.79 -1.80
N ALA A 34 4.90 -7.54 -2.58
CA ALA A 34 4.82 -7.33 -4.03
C ALA A 34 4.16 -5.99 -4.41
N ALA A 35 3.18 -5.52 -3.63
CA ALA A 35 2.60 -4.19 -3.83
C ALA A 35 3.62 -3.07 -3.51
N MET A 36 4.39 -3.23 -2.43
CA MET A 36 5.49 -2.33 -2.06
C MET A 36 6.55 -2.24 -3.15
N ASP A 37 6.99 -3.38 -3.69
CA ASP A 37 7.98 -3.42 -4.76
C ASP A 37 7.41 -2.84 -6.07
N ALA A 38 6.14 -3.10 -6.38
CA ALA A 38 5.48 -2.50 -7.55
C ALA A 38 5.35 -0.97 -7.43
N LEU A 39 5.01 -0.46 -6.24
CA LEU A 39 4.96 0.98 -5.97
C LEU A 39 6.36 1.62 -6.04
N SER A 40 7.37 0.95 -5.47
CA SER A 40 8.77 1.40 -5.50
C SER A 40 9.31 1.44 -6.94
N THR A 41 9.01 0.42 -7.74
CA THR A 41 9.39 0.35 -9.15
C THR A 41 8.73 1.47 -9.96
N ARG A 42 7.43 1.71 -9.75
CA ARG A 42 6.72 2.83 -10.42
C ARG A 42 7.28 4.19 -10.03
N LEU A 43 7.64 4.38 -8.76
CA LEU A 43 8.29 5.60 -8.29
C LEU A 43 9.63 5.83 -9.01
N GLU A 44 10.45 4.79 -9.14
CA GLU A 44 11.72 4.88 -9.85
C GLU A 44 11.54 5.14 -11.36
N GLU A 45 10.55 4.50 -12.00
CA GLU A 45 10.20 4.78 -13.40
C GLU A 45 9.77 6.25 -13.60
N LEU A 46 8.99 6.80 -12.68
CA LEU A 46 8.58 8.21 -12.72
C LEU A 46 9.78 9.14 -12.49
N ARG A 47 10.68 8.78 -11.58
CA ARG A 47 11.93 9.53 -11.33
C ARG A 47 12.83 9.57 -12.58
N VAL A 48 12.99 8.45 -13.27
CA VAL A 48 13.75 8.40 -14.53
C VAL A 48 13.08 9.26 -15.61
N ARG A 49 11.75 9.27 -15.70
CA ARG A 49 11.01 10.14 -16.63
C ARG A 49 11.15 11.62 -16.30
N ASP A 50 11.19 11.97 -15.03
CA ASP A 50 11.39 13.36 -14.57
C ASP A 50 12.79 13.90 -14.93
N THR A 51 13.80 13.02 -14.97
CA THR A 51 15.15 13.39 -15.47
C THR A 51 15.24 13.57 -16.99
N GLY A 52 14.17 13.28 -17.73
CA GLY A 52 14.09 13.53 -19.17
C GLY A 52 14.11 15.03 -19.47
N ALA A 53 15.15 15.48 -20.19
CA ALA A 53 15.38 16.89 -20.52
C ALA A 53 14.21 17.57 -21.27
N ASP A 54 13.35 16.79 -21.93
CA ASP A 54 12.23 17.28 -22.75
C ASP A 54 10.88 17.33 -22.02
N ALA A 55 10.80 17.01 -20.72
CA ALA A 55 9.55 17.08 -19.99
C ALA A 55 9.05 18.54 -19.88
N SER A 56 7.83 18.81 -20.35
CA SER A 56 7.22 20.13 -20.21
C SER A 56 6.95 20.44 -18.73
N CYS A 57 6.79 21.72 -18.40
CA CYS A 57 6.45 22.10 -17.03
C CYS A 57 5.11 21.51 -16.55
N ALA A 58 4.15 21.33 -17.45
CA ALA A 58 2.89 20.64 -17.13
C ALA A 58 3.13 19.15 -16.80
N ASP A 59 4.04 18.50 -17.54
CA ASP A 59 4.40 17.10 -17.28
C ASP A 59 5.13 16.95 -15.95
N ARG A 60 6.07 17.85 -15.63
CA ARG A 60 6.79 17.86 -14.34
C ARG A 60 5.85 18.05 -13.16
N CYS A 61 4.87 18.95 -13.26
CA CYS A 61 3.87 19.15 -12.21
C CYS A 61 2.91 17.95 -12.07
N THR A 62 2.57 17.30 -13.19
CA THR A 62 1.78 16.07 -13.18
C THR A 62 2.55 14.92 -12.53
N LEU A 63 3.84 14.78 -12.87
CA LEU A 63 4.77 13.84 -12.26
C LEU A 63 4.90 14.09 -10.75
N ALA A 64 5.08 15.34 -10.33
CA ALA A 64 5.13 15.70 -8.92
C ALA A 64 3.87 15.30 -8.16
N THR A 65 2.70 15.50 -8.75
CA THR A 65 1.42 15.09 -8.15
C THR A 65 1.37 13.57 -7.96
N ARG A 66 1.68 12.80 -9.01
CA ARG A 66 1.68 11.33 -8.96
C ARG A 66 2.71 10.76 -8.00
N THR A 67 3.90 11.34 -7.95
CA THR A 67 4.96 10.96 -7.00
C THR A 67 4.50 11.17 -5.56
N CYS A 68 3.80 12.26 -5.28
CA CYS A 68 3.23 12.51 -3.96
C CYS A 68 2.11 11.55 -3.59
N GLU A 69 1.19 11.25 -4.51
CA GLU A 69 0.13 10.25 -4.28
C GLU A 69 0.71 8.88 -3.93
N LEU A 70 1.70 8.41 -4.70
CA LEU A 70 2.37 7.13 -4.43
C LEU A 70 3.15 7.14 -3.11
N ALA A 71 3.78 8.26 -2.76
CA ALA A 71 4.45 8.40 -1.47
C ALA A 71 3.46 8.33 -0.29
N GLU A 72 2.27 8.92 -0.42
CA GLU A 72 1.22 8.85 0.59
C GLU A 72 0.63 7.44 0.70
N GLU A 73 0.39 6.76 -0.42
CA GLU A 73 -0.04 5.35 -0.42
C GLU A 73 1.00 4.43 0.24
N LEU A 74 2.28 4.66 -0.05
CA LEU A 74 3.40 3.95 0.56
C LEU A 74 3.41 4.16 2.08
N CYS A 75 3.33 5.42 2.54
CA CYS A 75 3.29 5.75 3.97
C CYS A 75 2.05 5.16 4.66
N ALA A 76 0.87 5.19 4.02
CA ALA A 76 -0.33 4.56 4.56
C ALA A 76 -0.18 3.03 4.68
N LEU A 77 0.62 2.41 3.82
CA LEU A 77 0.94 0.99 3.93
C LEU A 77 1.97 0.73 5.04
N VAL A 78 2.97 1.59 5.22
CA VAL A 78 3.89 1.55 6.38
C VAL A 78 3.13 1.64 7.70
N ASP A 79 2.18 2.56 7.82
CA ASP A 79 1.38 2.73 9.04
C ASP A 79 0.55 1.48 9.38
N ARG A 80 0.10 0.74 8.36
CA ARG A 80 -0.61 -0.55 8.52
C ARG A 80 0.32 -1.70 8.92
N HIS A 81 1.62 -1.55 8.70
CA HIS A 81 2.67 -2.53 9.01
C HIS A 81 3.74 -1.91 9.93
N ALA A 82 3.30 -1.19 10.96
CA ALA A 82 4.18 -0.46 11.89
C ALA A 82 5.11 -1.37 12.73
N ASP A 83 4.86 -2.68 12.73
CA ASP A 83 5.68 -3.73 13.34
C ASP A 83 6.96 -4.03 12.54
N ARG A 84 7.03 -3.60 11.27
CA ARG A 84 8.16 -3.83 10.36
C ARG A 84 9.12 -2.64 10.37
N ALA A 85 10.27 -2.80 11.03
CA ALA A 85 11.27 -1.73 11.18
C ALA A 85 11.98 -1.29 9.87
N ASP A 86 11.85 -2.06 8.79
CA ASP A 86 12.41 -1.78 7.46
C ASP A 86 11.55 -0.81 6.62
N LEU A 87 10.28 -0.60 7.02
CA LEU A 87 9.31 0.18 6.26
C LEU A 87 9.33 1.70 6.56
N PRO A 88 9.52 2.18 7.81
CA PRO A 88 9.57 3.61 8.11
C PRO A 88 10.56 4.42 7.25
N PRO A 89 11.79 3.94 6.96
CA PRO A 89 12.71 4.64 6.05
C PRO A 89 12.16 4.79 4.63
N ARG A 90 11.36 3.83 4.14
CA ARG A 90 10.76 3.87 2.79
C ARG A 90 9.72 4.98 2.67
N CYS A 91 8.87 5.16 3.69
CA CYS A 91 7.93 6.29 3.74
C CYS A 91 8.68 7.64 3.72
N THR A 92 9.72 7.80 4.54
CA THR A 92 10.54 9.02 4.55
C THR A 92 11.13 9.30 3.17
N GLN A 93 11.70 8.29 2.52
CA GLN A 93 12.27 8.44 1.18
C GLN A 93 11.21 8.81 0.13
N GLY A 94 9.99 8.26 0.21
CA GLY A 94 8.87 8.64 -0.66
C GLY A 94 8.49 10.11 -0.48
N ARG A 95 8.43 10.59 0.76
CA ARG A 95 8.11 12.00 1.08
C ARG A 95 9.19 12.97 0.57
N GLU A 96 10.46 12.60 0.67
CA GLU A 96 11.57 13.39 0.12
C GLU A 96 11.49 13.51 -1.41
N GLN A 97 11.12 12.41 -2.09
CA GLN A 97 10.90 12.41 -3.55
C GLN A 97 9.72 13.29 -3.95
N CYS A 98 8.61 13.23 -3.20
CA CYS A 98 7.48 14.14 -3.39
C CYS A 98 7.89 15.61 -3.23
N SER A 99 8.65 15.94 -2.17
CA SER A 99 9.16 17.30 -1.97
C SER A 99 10.02 17.76 -3.15
N SER A 100 10.96 16.93 -3.57
CA SER A 100 11.88 17.25 -4.67
C SER A 100 11.15 17.48 -5.98
N ALA A 101 10.13 16.65 -6.28
CA ALA A 101 9.32 16.81 -7.49
C ALA A 101 8.44 18.07 -7.43
N ARG A 102 7.87 18.39 -6.25
CA ARG A 102 7.14 19.64 -6.03
C ARG A 102 8.03 20.86 -6.21
N ASP A 103 9.28 20.82 -5.72
CA ASP A 103 10.25 21.89 -5.95
C ASP A 103 10.57 22.04 -7.43
N GLY A 104 10.70 20.93 -8.16
CA GLY A 104 10.86 20.92 -9.63
C GLY A 104 9.69 21.59 -10.36
N CYS A 105 8.46 21.30 -9.95
CA CYS A 105 7.25 21.96 -10.45
C CYS A 105 7.19 23.46 -10.05
N ALA A 106 7.54 23.81 -8.82
CA ALA A 106 7.51 25.19 -8.35
C ALA A 106 8.48 26.10 -9.13
N ARG A 107 9.64 25.56 -9.55
CA ARG A 107 10.59 26.26 -10.43
C ARG A 107 10.05 26.54 -11.84
N CYS A 108 8.97 25.89 -12.26
CA CYS A 108 8.29 26.20 -13.52
C CYS A 108 7.33 27.40 -13.42
N ALA A 109 6.94 27.80 -12.21
CA ALA A 109 6.02 28.92 -11.98
C ALA A 109 6.74 30.23 -11.63
N GLY A 110 8.08 30.21 -11.51
CA GLY A 110 8.94 31.38 -11.31
C GLY A 110 9.69 31.76 -12.58
#